data_AF-A0A2P1NN37-F1
#
_entry.id   AF-A0A2P1NN37-F1
#
_cell.length_a   1.000
_cell.length_b   1.000
_cell.length_c   1.000
_cell.angle_alpha   90.00
_cell.angle_beta   90.00
_cell.angle_gamma   90.00
#
_symmetry.space_group_name_H-M   'P 1'
#
loop_
_entity.id
_entity.type
_entity.pdbx_description
1 polymer ?
#
loop_
_entity_poly.entity_id
_entity_poly.type
_entity_poly.pdbx_seq_one_letter_code
_entity_poly.pdbx_strand_id
1 'polypeptide(L)'
;MQLVTWDTQWCCGLDGRVDVARIVRDALSMDAPDVLCLQEIAVNHPGLPGTPGDQVAQVRQALPPGWQVFFGAAVDTWTAAGRQRFGNLVATRLPVLQLQHHPLPYPADAGVRSMPRLCSVLTVASPLLGAVRVMTTHLEYYSRVQRMAQARALRALHLQACAQAARPPAPAADGSPFQDQPHTPHAVLCGDFNLQAGEPEYAHLAAPLSAEEAAGWAEPGVPALHDAWRLLHPHTPQPPTFCLFDRRFSGQPIACDFVWVSDSLKGRVRAMQIDGATQASDHQPVLLALG
;
A
#
# COMPACT_ATOMS: atom_id res chain seq x y z
N MET A 1 11.47 -12.43 -1.57
CA MET A 1 10.51 -11.49 -2.18
C MET A 1 10.74 -10.14 -1.54
N GLN A 2 11.02 -9.12 -2.34
CA GLN A 2 11.29 -7.76 -1.89
C GLN A 2 10.25 -6.80 -2.47
N LEU A 3 9.82 -5.84 -1.68
CA LEU A 3 8.91 -4.79 -2.15
C LEU A 3 9.31 -3.44 -1.61
N VAL A 4 9.05 -2.40 -2.41
CA VAL A 4 9.18 -1.00 -2.01
C VAL A 4 7.79 -0.39 -2.01
N THR A 5 7.46 0.35 -0.95
CA THR A 5 6.33 1.29 -0.92
C THR A 5 6.84 2.72 -0.83
N TRP A 6 6.21 3.64 -1.56
CA TRP A 6 6.61 5.04 -1.55
C TRP A 6 5.46 5.96 -1.93
N ASP A 7 5.11 6.90 -1.07
CA ASP A 7 4.33 8.06 -1.48
C ASP A 7 5.22 9.00 -2.29
N THR A 8 4.82 9.26 -3.53
CA THR A 8 5.67 9.94 -4.51
C THR A 8 5.36 11.42 -4.65
N GLN A 9 4.32 11.94 -3.98
CA GLN A 9 3.87 13.32 -4.13
C GLN A 9 3.70 13.68 -5.62
N TRP A 10 2.91 12.88 -6.36
CA TRP A 10 2.81 12.95 -7.83
C TRP A 10 4.19 13.07 -8.50
N CYS A 11 5.16 12.30 -8.04
CA CYS A 11 6.55 12.28 -8.49
C CYS A 11 7.23 13.67 -8.48
N CYS A 12 6.74 14.63 -7.70
CA CYS A 12 7.28 15.97 -7.56
C CYS A 12 8.23 16.02 -6.37
N GLY A 13 9.51 16.17 -6.66
CA GLY A 13 10.50 16.29 -5.59
C GLY A 13 10.45 17.62 -4.87
N LEU A 14 11.24 17.72 -3.79
CA LEU A 14 11.42 18.97 -3.05
C LEU A 14 12.15 20.05 -3.87
N ASP A 15 12.75 19.67 -5.00
CA ASP A 15 13.28 20.55 -6.02
C ASP A 15 12.20 21.16 -6.94
N GLY A 16 10.93 20.83 -6.71
CA GLY A 16 9.77 21.30 -7.49
C GLY A 16 9.66 20.68 -8.88
N ARG A 17 10.46 19.64 -9.19
CA ARG A 17 10.45 18.97 -10.49
C ARG A 17 9.67 17.67 -10.42
N VAL A 18 8.74 17.49 -11.36
CA VAL A 18 8.06 16.22 -11.61
C VAL A 18 8.97 15.32 -12.44
N ASP A 19 9.46 14.24 -11.86
CA ASP A 19 10.36 13.28 -12.53
C ASP A 19 10.01 11.84 -12.13
N VAL A 20 9.18 11.20 -12.96
CA VAL A 20 8.75 9.80 -12.76
C VAL A 20 9.92 8.83 -12.96
N ALA A 21 10.84 9.12 -13.88
CA ALA A 21 11.99 8.25 -14.15
C ALA A 21 12.96 8.23 -12.96
N ARG A 22 13.12 9.37 -12.25
CA ARG A 22 13.83 9.44 -10.97
C ARG A 22 13.20 8.53 -9.92
N ILE A 23 11.89 8.63 -9.70
CA ILE A 23 11.18 7.79 -8.72
C ILE A 23 11.42 6.30 -9.01
N VAL A 24 11.20 5.87 -10.25
CA VAL A 24 11.38 4.45 -10.62
C VAL A 24 12.82 4.01 -10.45
N ARG A 25 13.80 4.79 -10.93
CA ARG A 25 15.22 4.46 -10.80
C ARG A 25 15.64 4.34 -9.33
N ASP A 26 15.27 5.31 -8.50
CA ASP A 26 15.69 5.38 -7.11
C ASP A 26 15.03 4.23 -6.31
N ALA A 27 13.74 3.96 -6.53
CA ALA A 27 13.06 2.81 -5.92
C ALA A 27 13.67 1.46 -6.33
N LEU A 28 14.05 1.29 -7.60
CA LEU A 28 14.71 0.07 -8.08
C LEU A 28 16.14 -0.09 -7.53
N SER A 29 16.78 1.01 -7.12
CA SER A 29 18.13 0.99 -6.51
C SER A 29 18.13 0.53 -5.04
N MET A 30 16.96 0.51 -4.39
CA MET A 30 16.76 -0.08 -3.06
C MET A 30 16.75 -1.61 -3.19
N ASP A 31 17.90 -2.21 -3.44
CA ASP A 31 18.09 -3.67 -3.45
C ASP A 31 17.19 -4.45 -4.44
N ALA A 32 16.95 -3.90 -5.63
CA ALA A 32 16.31 -4.58 -6.76
C ALA A 32 14.98 -5.29 -6.42
N PRO A 33 13.94 -4.52 -6.01
CA PRO A 33 12.67 -5.07 -5.55
C PRO A 33 11.95 -5.92 -6.61
N ASP A 34 11.09 -6.82 -6.15
CA ASP A 34 10.19 -7.62 -7.00
C ASP A 34 8.86 -6.88 -7.27
N VAL A 35 8.45 -6.01 -6.34
CA VAL A 35 7.18 -5.28 -6.34
C VAL A 35 7.41 -3.82 -5.95
N LEU A 36 6.72 -2.92 -6.63
CA LEU A 36 6.73 -1.48 -6.35
C LEU A 36 5.30 -1.01 -6.09
N CYS A 37 5.08 -0.37 -4.94
CA CYS A 37 3.80 0.17 -4.51
C CYS A 37 3.91 1.70 -4.37
N LEU A 38 3.33 2.45 -5.30
CA LEU A 38 3.40 3.91 -5.31
C LEU A 38 2.06 4.53 -4.93
N GLN A 39 2.11 5.55 -4.08
CA GLN A 39 0.97 6.40 -3.76
C GLN A 39 1.10 7.75 -4.49
N GLU A 40 -0.04 8.46 -4.59
CA GLU A 40 -0.16 9.77 -5.24
C GLU A 40 0.18 9.82 -6.73
N ILE A 41 -0.07 8.74 -7.46
CA ILE A 41 0.12 8.73 -8.92
C ILE A 41 -1.02 9.48 -9.60
N ALA A 42 -0.66 10.51 -10.37
CA ALA A 42 -1.58 11.41 -11.04
C ALA A 42 -1.63 11.18 -12.56
N VAL A 43 -2.82 11.34 -13.13
CA VAL A 43 -3.03 11.46 -14.57
C VAL A 43 -3.85 12.72 -14.84
N ASN A 44 -3.26 13.63 -15.63
CA ASN A 44 -3.93 14.84 -16.11
C ASN A 44 -4.44 15.75 -14.98
N HIS A 45 -3.55 16.11 -14.05
CA HIS A 45 -3.82 17.06 -12.97
C HIS A 45 -3.04 18.36 -13.18
N PRO A 46 -3.42 19.23 -14.15
CA PRO A 46 -2.67 20.44 -14.48
C PRO A 46 -2.66 21.50 -13.35
N GLY A 47 -3.53 21.38 -12.35
CA GLY A 47 -3.51 22.23 -11.17
C GLY A 47 -2.43 21.87 -10.14
N LEU A 48 -1.81 20.69 -10.25
CA LEU A 48 -0.70 20.31 -9.37
C LEU A 48 0.60 21.00 -9.80
N PRO A 49 1.47 21.41 -8.85
CA PRO A 49 2.78 21.95 -9.15
C PRO A 49 3.59 21.04 -10.08
N GLY A 50 4.27 21.63 -11.06
CA GLY A 50 5.03 20.90 -12.07
C GLY A 50 4.18 20.20 -13.14
N THR A 51 2.85 20.36 -13.12
CA THR A 51 1.90 19.92 -14.16
C THR A 51 2.08 18.45 -14.58
N PRO A 52 1.84 17.48 -13.67
CA PRO A 52 2.03 16.06 -13.96
C PRO A 52 1.17 15.59 -15.14
N GLY A 53 1.80 14.85 -16.06
CA GLY A 53 1.19 14.27 -17.25
C GLY A 53 0.46 12.95 -16.98
N ASP A 54 0.67 11.94 -17.82
CA ASP A 54 0.21 10.57 -17.55
C ASP A 54 1.33 9.78 -16.86
N GLN A 55 1.33 9.80 -15.52
CA GLN A 55 2.38 9.15 -14.75
C GLN A 55 2.30 7.63 -14.83
N VAL A 56 1.13 7.05 -15.10
CA VAL A 56 1.00 5.60 -15.30
C VAL A 56 1.75 5.17 -16.56
N ALA A 57 1.61 5.92 -17.65
CA ALA A 57 2.36 5.67 -18.88
C ALA A 57 3.87 5.90 -18.68
N GLN A 58 4.26 6.94 -17.95
CA GLN A 58 5.66 7.24 -17.66
C GLN A 58 6.31 6.17 -16.77
N VAL A 59 5.62 5.65 -15.75
CA VAL A 59 6.10 4.54 -14.92
C VAL A 59 6.30 3.29 -15.79
N ARG A 60 5.34 2.96 -16.66
CA ARG A 60 5.46 1.83 -17.61
C ARG A 60 6.69 1.95 -18.50
N GLN A 61 7.01 3.16 -18.96
CA GLN A 61 8.16 3.42 -19.82
C GLN A 61 9.50 3.34 -19.04
N ALA A 62 9.51 3.77 -17.78
CA ALA A 62 10.71 3.80 -16.96
C ALA A 62 11.07 2.43 -16.36
N LEU A 63 10.11 1.52 -16.24
CA LEU A 63 10.35 0.19 -15.69
C LEU A 63 11.09 -0.74 -16.69
N PRO A 64 11.97 -1.63 -16.20
CA PRO A 64 12.63 -2.62 -17.04
C PRO A 64 11.64 -3.57 -17.73
N PRO A 65 12.03 -4.22 -18.84
CA PRO A 65 11.24 -5.27 -19.47
C PRO A 65 10.81 -6.37 -18.48
N GLY A 66 9.59 -6.88 -18.64
CA GLY A 66 9.01 -7.92 -17.78
C GLY A 66 8.23 -7.40 -16.57
N TRP A 67 8.30 -6.10 -16.27
CA TRP A 67 7.42 -5.50 -15.28
C TRP A 67 6.02 -5.23 -15.84
N GLN A 68 5.01 -5.48 -15.00
CA GLN A 68 3.60 -5.18 -15.27
C GLN A 68 3.16 -4.05 -14.36
N VAL A 69 2.23 -3.20 -14.82
CA VAL A 69 1.78 -2.00 -14.09
C VAL A 69 0.26 -1.94 -14.00
N PHE A 70 -0.24 -1.86 -12.77
CA PHE A 70 -1.64 -1.81 -12.41
C PHE A 70 -1.94 -0.53 -11.63
N PHE A 71 -2.99 0.19 -12.02
CA PHE A 71 -3.32 1.49 -11.44
C PHE A 71 -4.76 1.49 -10.93
N GLY A 72 -4.92 1.70 -9.63
CA GLY A 72 -6.20 1.96 -8.99
C GLY A 72 -6.38 3.45 -8.80
N ALA A 73 -7.31 4.04 -9.55
CA ALA A 73 -7.70 5.44 -9.40
C ALA A 73 -8.75 5.58 -8.29
N ALA A 74 -8.38 6.21 -7.16
CA ALA A 74 -9.31 6.52 -6.08
C ALA A 74 -10.19 7.72 -6.45
N VAL A 75 -9.59 8.68 -7.15
CA VAL A 75 -10.28 9.76 -7.85
C VAL A 75 -10.25 9.43 -9.33
N ASP A 76 -11.41 9.39 -9.98
CA ASP A 76 -11.56 9.20 -11.42
C ASP A 76 -12.74 10.04 -11.92
N THR A 77 -12.42 11.23 -12.43
CA THR A 77 -13.43 12.27 -12.68
C THR A 77 -13.25 12.89 -14.06
N TRP A 78 -14.36 13.35 -14.65
CA TRP A 78 -14.35 14.11 -15.91
C TRP A 78 -14.53 15.59 -15.60
N THR A 79 -13.54 16.39 -15.99
CA THR A 79 -13.51 17.84 -15.75
C THR A 79 -13.40 18.60 -17.07
N ALA A 80 -13.43 19.93 -17.01
CA ALA A 80 -13.16 20.78 -18.18
C ALA A 80 -11.74 20.58 -18.75
N ALA A 81 -10.78 20.15 -17.92
CA ALA A 81 -9.44 19.78 -18.36
C ALA A 81 -9.34 18.33 -18.90
N GLY A 82 -10.46 17.62 -19.01
CA GLY A 82 -10.52 16.21 -19.38
C GLY A 82 -10.63 15.28 -18.18
N ARG A 83 -10.42 13.98 -18.43
CA ARG A 83 -10.44 12.94 -17.38
C ARG A 83 -9.21 13.12 -16.48
N GLN A 84 -9.41 13.22 -15.18
CA GLN A 84 -8.35 13.32 -14.16
C GLN A 84 -8.41 12.09 -13.28
N ARG A 85 -7.26 11.49 -12.98
CA ARG A 85 -7.16 10.32 -12.12
C ARG A 85 -6.05 10.47 -11.10
N PHE A 86 -6.32 10.01 -9.88
CA PHE A 86 -5.35 10.03 -8.78
C PHE A 86 -5.51 8.79 -7.92
N GLY A 87 -4.40 8.14 -7.54
CA GLY A 87 -4.47 6.98 -6.67
C GLY A 87 -3.17 6.18 -6.56
N ASN A 88 -3.33 4.87 -6.41
CA ASN A 88 -2.23 3.95 -6.09
C ASN A 88 -1.84 3.14 -7.33
N LEU A 89 -0.55 2.89 -7.47
CA LEU A 89 0.02 2.07 -8.53
C LEU A 89 0.77 0.89 -7.91
N VAL A 90 0.53 -0.31 -8.41
CA VAL A 90 1.36 -1.49 -8.12
C VAL A 90 2.02 -1.94 -9.40
N ALA A 91 3.34 -2.08 -9.37
CA ALA A 91 4.10 -2.70 -10.44
C ALA A 91 4.86 -3.92 -9.94
N THR A 92 5.02 -4.94 -10.76
CA THR A 92 5.78 -6.14 -10.38
C THR A 92 6.35 -6.88 -11.58
N ARG A 93 7.48 -7.57 -11.36
CA ARG A 93 8.05 -8.56 -12.28
C ARG A 93 7.68 -10.01 -11.96
N LEU A 94 6.89 -10.23 -10.90
CA LEU A 94 6.41 -11.56 -10.53
C LEU A 94 5.18 -11.95 -11.36
N PRO A 95 4.90 -13.26 -11.54
CA PRO A 95 3.64 -13.70 -12.13
C PRO A 95 2.47 -13.17 -11.30
N VAL A 96 1.50 -12.55 -11.97
CA VAL A 96 0.29 -12.00 -11.35
C VAL A 96 -0.82 -13.03 -11.45
N LEU A 97 -1.47 -13.29 -10.33
CA LEU A 97 -2.55 -14.26 -10.21
C LEU A 97 -3.92 -13.59 -10.16
N GLN A 98 -4.03 -12.43 -9.52
CA GLN A 98 -5.29 -11.70 -9.39
C GLN A 98 -5.03 -10.22 -9.09
N LEU A 99 -5.93 -9.35 -9.57
CA LEU A 99 -5.97 -7.93 -9.24
C LEU A 99 -7.37 -7.55 -8.77
N GLN A 100 -7.46 -6.82 -7.66
CA GLN A 100 -8.70 -6.23 -7.16
C GLN A 100 -8.43 -4.81 -6.67
N HIS A 101 -9.31 -3.87 -7.02
CA HIS A 101 -9.31 -2.53 -6.46
C HIS A 101 -10.54 -2.36 -5.58
N HIS A 102 -10.32 -2.08 -4.29
CA HIS A 102 -11.38 -1.91 -3.31
C HIS A 102 -11.50 -0.43 -2.93
N PRO A 103 -12.56 0.28 -3.36
CA PRO A 103 -12.88 1.57 -2.77
C PRO A 103 -13.00 1.42 -1.26
N LEU A 104 -12.34 2.28 -0.51
CA LEU A 104 -12.43 2.28 0.94
C LEU A 104 -13.60 3.17 1.39
N PRO A 105 -14.19 2.91 2.57
CA PRO A 105 -15.29 3.73 3.08
C PRO A 105 -14.93 5.21 3.12
N TYR A 106 -15.89 6.04 2.70
CA TYR A 106 -15.76 7.49 2.65
C TYR A 106 -16.96 8.16 3.34
N PRO A 107 -17.12 8.00 4.67
CA PRO A 107 -18.21 8.62 5.41
C PRO A 107 -18.11 10.15 5.38
N ALA A 108 -19.25 10.83 5.41
CA ALA A 108 -19.29 12.29 5.45
C ALA A 108 -18.63 12.82 6.72
N ASP A 109 -17.81 13.86 6.58
CA ASP A 109 -17.23 14.65 7.67
C ASP A 109 -17.34 16.13 7.30
N ALA A 110 -18.33 16.79 7.90
CA ALA A 110 -18.80 18.08 7.41
C ALA A 110 -17.73 19.17 7.57
N GLY A 111 -17.42 19.89 6.47
CA GLY A 111 -16.44 20.98 6.47
C GLY A 111 -14.98 20.53 6.40
N VAL A 112 -14.70 19.22 6.31
CA VAL A 112 -13.34 18.68 6.23
C VAL A 112 -12.97 18.41 4.77
N ARG A 113 -11.85 19.02 4.31
CA ARG A 113 -11.26 18.70 3.00
C ARG A 113 -10.90 17.23 2.98
N SER A 114 -11.30 16.51 1.93
CA SER A 114 -11.02 15.08 1.80
C SER A 114 -11.17 14.62 0.35
N MET A 115 -10.82 13.38 0.08
CA MET A 115 -11.05 12.70 -1.21
C MET A 115 -11.27 11.20 -0.99
N PRO A 116 -11.95 10.50 -1.92
CA PRO A 116 -12.08 9.05 -1.85
C PRO A 116 -10.71 8.36 -1.85
N ARG A 117 -10.61 7.25 -1.11
CA ARG A 117 -9.41 6.40 -1.00
C ARG A 117 -9.71 4.98 -1.46
N LEU A 118 -8.68 4.22 -1.79
CA LEU A 118 -8.81 2.79 -2.14
C LEU A 118 -7.66 1.93 -1.61
N CYS A 119 -7.87 0.62 -1.63
CA CYS A 119 -6.83 -0.38 -1.49
C CYS A 119 -6.72 -1.19 -2.79
N SER A 120 -5.53 -1.27 -3.37
CA SER A 120 -5.25 -2.18 -4.49
C SER A 120 -4.66 -3.47 -3.95
N VAL A 121 -5.24 -4.61 -4.29
CA VAL A 121 -4.79 -5.94 -3.88
C VAL A 121 -4.33 -6.69 -5.11
N LEU A 122 -3.02 -6.91 -5.21
CA LEU A 122 -2.38 -7.69 -6.26
C LEU A 122 -1.89 -9.01 -5.68
N THR A 123 -2.49 -10.13 -6.07
CA THR A 123 -2.00 -11.45 -5.71
C THR A 123 -0.91 -11.85 -6.69
N VAL A 124 0.31 -12.07 -6.19
CA VAL A 124 1.49 -12.48 -6.98
C VAL A 124 1.96 -13.87 -6.58
N ALA A 125 2.58 -14.59 -7.51
CA ALA A 125 3.26 -15.86 -7.23
C ALA A 125 4.73 -15.59 -6.88
N SER A 126 5.05 -15.64 -5.58
CA SER A 126 6.43 -15.64 -5.09
C SER A 126 7.03 -17.03 -5.22
N PRO A 127 8.21 -17.20 -5.87
CA PRO A 127 8.87 -18.50 -5.95
C PRO A 127 9.17 -19.14 -4.58
N LEU A 128 9.36 -18.32 -3.55
CA LEU A 128 9.72 -18.76 -2.21
C LEU A 128 8.52 -18.89 -1.26
N LEU A 129 7.50 -18.06 -1.45
CA LEU A 129 6.38 -17.92 -0.50
C LEU A 129 5.05 -18.43 -1.08
N GLY A 130 5.01 -18.84 -2.34
CA GLY A 130 3.76 -19.14 -3.04
C GLY A 130 2.94 -17.89 -3.32
N ALA A 131 1.61 -18.01 -3.31
CA ALA A 131 0.72 -16.86 -3.53
C ALA A 131 0.81 -15.87 -2.36
N VAL A 132 1.04 -14.58 -2.66
CA VAL A 132 1.09 -13.48 -1.69
C VAL A 132 0.22 -12.34 -2.17
N ARG A 133 -0.67 -11.83 -1.32
CA ARG A 133 -1.45 -10.61 -1.56
C ARG A 133 -0.61 -9.38 -1.21
N VAL A 134 -0.29 -8.56 -2.21
CA VAL A 134 0.29 -7.22 -1.98
C VAL A 134 -0.85 -6.21 -1.99
N MET A 135 -1.15 -5.68 -0.80
CA MET A 135 -2.18 -4.68 -0.55
C MET A 135 -1.49 -3.32 -0.42
N THR A 136 -1.79 -2.38 -1.32
CA THR A 136 -1.31 -1.00 -1.23
C THR A 136 -2.44 -0.01 -1.04
N THR A 137 -2.25 0.96 -0.16
CA THR A 137 -3.24 1.99 0.13
C THR A 137 -2.61 3.37 0.33
N HIS A 138 -3.46 4.40 0.33
CA HIS A 138 -3.14 5.73 0.84
C HIS A 138 -4.39 6.16 1.62
N LEU A 139 -4.28 6.24 2.94
CA LEU A 139 -5.39 6.56 3.83
C LEU A 139 -5.67 8.07 3.93
N GLU A 140 -6.83 8.42 4.46
CA GLU A 140 -7.24 9.82 4.60
C GLU A 140 -6.35 10.63 5.58
N TYR A 141 -5.97 11.83 5.17
CA TYR A 141 -5.09 12.73 5.94
C TYR A 141 -5.82 13.62 6.98
N TYR A 142 -6.85 14.35 6.57
CA TYR A 142 -7.53 15.38 7.38
C TYR A 142 -8.61 14.83 8.33
N SER A 143 -9.39 13.83 7.91
CA SER A 143 -10.54 13.27 8.63
C SER A 143 -10.17 11.96 9.32
N ARG A 144 -10.05 12.03 10.65
CA ARG A 144 -9.87 10.84 11.51
C ARG A 144 -11.05 9.87 11.41
N VAL A 145 -12.27 10.39 11.19
CA VAL A 145 -13.48 9.56 11.04
C VAL A 145 -13.38 8.69 9.79
N GLN A 146 -13.00 9.29 8.67
CA GLN A 146 -12.80 8.58 7.41
C GLN A 146 -11.61 7.63 7.52
N ARG A 147 -10.46 8.08 8.04
CA ARG A 147 -9.27 7.24 8.20
C ARG A 147 -9.54 5.99 9.06
N MET A 148 -10.26 6.13 10.17
CA MET A 148 -10.66 4.98 10.99
C MET A 148 -11.59 4.01 10.24
N ALA A 149 -12.56 4.51 9.49
CA ALA A 149 -13.44 3.66 8.68
C ALA A 149 -12.63 2.88 7.61
N GLN A 150 -11.61 3.50 7.05
CA GLN A 150 -10.71 2.88 6.08
C GLN A 150 -9.80 1.83 6.72
N ALA A 151 -9.21 2.11 7.89
CA ALA A 151 -8.40 1.13 8.64
C ALA A 151 -9.21 -0.14 8.98
N ARG A 152 -10.47 0.03 9.41
CA ARG A 152 -11.41 -1.08 9.63
C ARG A 152 -11.67 -1.90 8.36
N ALA A 153 -11.87 -1.23 7.24
CA ALA A 153 -12.08 -1.91 5.96
C ALA A 153 -10.84 -2.70 5.51
N LEU A 154 -9.63 -2.15 5.68
CA LEU A 154 -8.39 -2.87 5.38
C LEU A 154 -8.25 -4.15 6.21
N ARG A 155 -8.51 -4.06 7.52
CA ARG A 155 -8.53 -5.23 8.41
C ARG A 155 -9.56 -6.24 7.91
N ALA A 156 -10.79 -5.82 7.68
CA ALA A 156 -11.86 -6.70 7.20
C ALA A 156 -11.51 -7.40 5.88
N LEU A 157 -10.92 -6.70 4.91
CA LEU A 157 -10.44 -7.29 3.65
C LEU A 157 -9.40 -8.38 3.90
N HIS A 158 -8.45 -8.14 4.81
CA HIS A 158 -7.43 -9.13 5.15
C HIS A 158 -8.05 -10.36 5.84
N LEU A 159 -8.93 -10.14 6.82
CA LEU A 159 -9.59 -11.23 7.55
C LEU A 159 -10.48 -12.07 6.64
N GLN A 160 -11.25 -11.44 5.74
CA GLN A 160 -12.08 -12.13 4.76
C GLN A 160 -11.22 -13.06 3.89
N ALA A 161 -10.10 -12.57 3.36
CA ALA A 161 -9.24 -13.38 2.52
C ALA A 161 -8.53 -14.52 3.28
N CYS A 162 -8.15 -14.30 4.56
CA CYS A 162 -7.63 -15.37 5.41
C CYS A 162 -8.70 -16.44 5.69
N ALA A 163 -9.94 -16.04 6.00
CA ALA A 163 -11.05 -16.96 6.21
C ALA A 163 -11.36 -17.76 4.94
N GLN A 164 -11.29 -17.12 3.76
CA GLN A 164 -11.44 -17.78 2.46
C GLN A 164 -10.32 -18.79 2.20
N ALA A 165 -9.09 -18.49 2.57
CA ALA A 165 -7.97 -19.42 2.43
C ALA A 165 -8.08 -20.63 3.37
N ALA A 166 -8.59 -20.42 4.59
CA ALA A 166 -8.84 -21.50 5.55
C ALA A 166 -10.05 -22.38 5.15
N ARG A 167 -11.03 -21.80 4.45
CA ARG A 167 -12.27 -22.45 4.03
C ARG A 167 -12.59 -22.07 2.58
N PRO A 168 -11.89 -22.66 1.59
CA PRO A 168 -12.06 -22.29 0.19
C PRO A 168 -13.44 -22.68 -0.36
N PRO A 169 -13.87 -22.09 -1.50
CA PRO A 169 -15.06 -22.54 -2.23
C PRO A 169 -14.95 -24.00 -2.66
N ALA A 170 -16.06 -24.56 -3.13
CA ALA A 170 -16.05 -25.86 -3.80
C ALA A 170 -15.13 -25.81 -5.04
N PRO A 171 -14.32 -26.86 -5.27
CA PRO A 171 -13.35 -26.85 -6.35
C PRO A 171 -14.04 -26.85 -7.72
N ALA A 172 -13.51 -26.07 -8.65
CA ALA A 172 -13.94 -26.03 -10.05
C ALA A 172 -12.75 -25.80 -10.98
N ALA A 173 -12.67 -26.57 -12.07
CA ALA A 173 -11.59 -26.50 -13.06
C ALA A 173 -12.13 -26.44 -14.50
N ASP A 174 -13.31 -25.85 -14.66
CA ASP A 174 -14.08 -25.85 -15.92
C ASP A 174 -13.79 -24.65 -16.83
N GLY A 175 -12.86 -23.77 -16.45
CA GLY A 175 -12.53 -22.56 -17.22
C GLY A 175 -13.54 -21.42 -17.03
N SER A 176 -14.58 -21.61 -16.22
CA SER A 176 -15.62 -20.61 -15.99
C SER A 176 -15.18 -19.55 -14.97
N PRO A 177 -15.95 -18.47 -14.78
CA PRO A 177 -15.71 -17.54 -13.66
C PRO A 177 -15.80 -18.18 -12.27
N PHE A 178 -16.35 -19.39 -12.13
CA PHE A 178 -16.38 -20.15 -10.87
C PHE A 178 -15.14 -21.00 -10.64
N GLN A 179 -14.24 -21.10 -11.62
CA GLN A 179 -13.02 -21.88 -11.50
C GLN A 179 -12.16 -21.43 -10.32
N ASP A 180 -11.39 -22.37 -9.78
CA ASP A 180 -10.52 -22.18 -8.64
C ASP A 180 -9.62 -20.96 -8.81
N GLN A 181 -9.64 -20.11 -7.77
CA GLN A 181 -8.76 -18.96 -7.64
C GLN A 181 -7.76 -19.22 -6.50
N PRO A 182 -6.52 -18.70 -6.60
CA PRO A 182 -5.55 -18.84 -5.53
C PRO A 182 -6.01 -18.05 -4.31
N HIS A 183 -6.29 -18.76 -3.21
CA HIS A 183 -6.58 -18.20 -1.91
C HIS A 183 -5.35 -18.35 -1.00
N THR A 184 -4.95 -17.28 -0.32
CA THR A 184 -3.75 -17.28 0.52
C THR A 184 -3.91 -16.44 1.78
N PRO A 185 -3.43 -16.95 2.95
CA PRO A 185 -3.34 -16.15 4.15
C PRO A 185 -2.14 -15.20 4.13
N HIS A 186 -1.24 -15.31 3.14
CA HIS A 186 -0.05 -14.48 3.01
C HIS A 186 -0.42 -13.12 2.44
N ALA A 187 -0.16 -12.07 3.22
CA ALA A 187 -0.40 -10.71 2.79
C ALA A 187 0.67 -9.74 3.31
N VAL A 188 0.99 -8.76 2.48
CA VAL A 188 1.68 -7.53 2.87
C VAL A 188 0.72 -6.38 2.64
N LEU A 189 0.49 -5.55 3.66
CA LEU A 189 -0.30 -4.32 3.57
C LEU A 189 0.62 -3.12 3.80
N CYS A 190 0.75 -2.25 2.80
CA CYS A 190 1.72 -1.17 2.79
C CYS A 190 1.18 0.13 2.16
N GLY A 191 1.87 1.24 2.40
CA GLY A 191 1.55 2.55 1.83
C GLY A 191 1.63 3.66 2.86
N ASP A 192 1.15 4.84 2.49
CA ASP A 192 0.96 5.96 3.40
C ASP A 192 -0.36 5.81 4.18
N PHE A 193 -0.26 5.65 5.49
CA PHE A 193 -1.43 5.51 6.34
C PHE A 193 -1.91 6.83 6.94
N ASN A 194 -1.18 7.94 6.75
CA ASN A 194 -1.52 9.24 7.32
C ASN A 194 -1.85 9.20 8.83
N LEU A 195 -1.17 8.31 9.55
CA LEU A 195 -1.32 8.11 10.98
C LEU A 195 0.04 7.84 11.61
N GLN A 196 0.13 7.95 12.92
CA GLN A 196 1.33 7.57 13.69
C GLN A 196 1.06 6.30 14.50
N ALA A 197 2.13 5.63 14.95
CA ALA A 197 2.03 4.35 15.66
C ALA A 197 1.32 4.41 17.04
N GLY A 198 1.00 5.62 17.52
CA GLY A 198 0.20 5.85 18.73
C GLY A 198 -1.27 6.15 18.47
N GLU A 199 -1.72 6.19 17.21
CA GLU A 199 -3.10 6.54 16.87
C GLU A 199 -4.04 5.32 16.96
N PRO A 200 -5.34 5.53 17.24
CA PRO A 200 -6.33 4.44 17.36
C PRO A 200 -6.42 3.51 16.13
N GLU A 201 -6.23 4.06 14.93
CA GLU A 201 -6.25 3.35 13.66
C GLU A 201 -5.11 2.32 13.58
N TYR A 202 -3.90 2.68 14.06
CA TYR A 202 -2.77 1.77 14.18
C TYR A 202 -3.10 0.62 15.14
N ALA A 203 -3.62 0.96 16.32
CA ALA A 203 -3.98 -0.02 17.34
C ALA A 203 -5.05 -0.99 16.83
N HIS A 204 -6.00 -0.51 16.02
CA HIS A 204 -7.03 -1.34 15.41
C HIS A 204 -6.45 -2.35 14.41
N LEU A 205 -5.51 -1.93 13.55
CA LEU A 205 -4.84 -2.83 12.61
C LEU A 205 -4.02 -3.92 13.35
N ALA A 206 -3.30 -3.51 14.41
CA ALA A 206 -2.47 -4.38 15.23
C ALA A 206 -3.27 -5.27 16.22
N ALA A 207 -4.58 -5.06 16.35
CA ALA A 207 -5.37 -5.71 17.39
C ALA A 207 -5.37 -7.25 17.22
N PRO A 208 -5.24 -8.01 18.32
CA PRO A 208 -5.56 -9.42 18.34
C PRO A 208 -6.95 -9.71 17.77
N LEU A 209 -7.13 -10.87 17.12
CA LEU A 209 -8.43 -11.32 16.68
C LEU A 209 -9.40 -11.44 17.86
N SER A 210 -10.59 -10.86 17.73
CA SER A 210 -11.69 -11.17 18.65
C SER A 210 -12.22 -12.60 18.38
N ALA A 211 -12.99 -13.16 19.32
CA ALA A 211 -13.68 -14.43 19.09
C ALA A 211 -14.64 -14.37 17.89
N GLU A 212 -15.28 -13.22 17.68
CA GLU A 212 -16.17 -12.97 16.53
C GLU A 212 -15.39 -12.91 15.23
N GLU A 213 -14.27 -12.18 15.19
CA GLU A 213 -13.42 -12.09 13.99
C GLU A 213 -12.80 -13.44 13.62
N ALA A 214 -12.41 -14.23 14.62
CA ALA A 214 -11.83 -15.55 14.44
C ALA A 214 -12.83 -16.56 13.84
N ALA A 215 -14.13 -16.47 14.17
CA ALA A 215 -15.25 -17.20 13.55
C ALA A 215 -14.94 -18.67 13.13
N GLY A 216 -14.16 -19.39 13.94
CA GLY A 216 -13.73 -20.78 13.72
C GLY A 216 -12.73 -21.01 12.57
N TRP A 217 -12.23 -19.97 11.89
CA TRP A 217 -11.18 -20.10 10.86
C TRP A 217 -9.77 -19.80 11.39
N ALA A 218 -9.65 -19.22 12.58
CA ALA A 218 -8.40 -18.94 13.27
C ALA A 218 -8.57 -19.00 14.80
N GLU A 219 -7.45 -18.96 15.51
CA GLU A 219 -7.42 -18.83 16.96
C GLU A 219 -7.62 -17.36 17.39
N PRO A 220 -8.55 -17.07 18.31
CA PRO A 220 -8.72 -15.72 18.86
C PRO A 220 -7.50 -15.32 19.72
N GLY A 221 -7.29 -14.01 19.89
CA GLY A 221 -6.18 -13.48 20.69
C GLY A 221 -4.84 -13.42 19.94
N VAL A 222 -4.77 -13.87 18.69
CA VAL A 222 -3.59 -13.71 17.83
C VAL A 222 -3.78 -12.51 16.89
N PRO A 223 -2.81 -11.57 16.79
CA PRO A 223 -2.87 -10.51 15.79
C PRO A 223 -2.83 -11.06 14.36
N ALA A 224 -3.75 -10.60 13.51
CA ALA A 224 -3.80 -11.01 12.11
C ALA A 224 -2.77 -10.30 11.22
N LEU A 225 -2.35 -9.09 11.63
CA LEU A 225 -1.35 -8.24 11.00
C LEU A 225 -0.31 -7.82 12.03
N HIS A 226 0.94 -7.79 11.62
CA HIS A 226 2.10 -7.43 12.42
C HIS A 226 2.84 -6.31 11.71
N ASP A 227 3.18 -5.24 12.42
CA ASP A 227 4.07 -4.19 11.91
C ASP A 227 5.47 -4.78 11.70
N ALA A 228 5.94 -4.78 10.45
CA ALA A 228 7.22 -5.37 10.06
C ALA A 228 8.41 -4.70 10.76
N TRP A 229 8.34 -3.39 11.00
CA TRP A 229 9.39 -2.68 11.74
C TRP A 229 9.46 -3.18 13.18
N ARG A 230 8.31 -3.30 13.86
CA ARG A 230 8.26 -3.78 15.26
C ARG A 230 8.66 -5.24 15.40
N LEU A 231 8.46 -6.06 14.38
CA LEU A 231 8.97 -7.45 14.38
C LEU A 231 10.50 -7.49 14.39
N LEU A 232 11.16 -6.59 13.65
CA LEU A 232 12.61 -6.52 13.56
C LEU A 232 13.24 -5.73 14.71
N HIS A 233 12.53 -4.71 15.20
CA HIS A 233 13.02 -3.70 16.13
C HIS A 233 11.99 -3.41 17.24
N PRO A 234 11.71 -4.37 18.14
CA PRO A 234 10.59 -4.31 19.08
C PRO A 234 10.64 -3.14 20.08
N HIS A 235 11.81 -2.57 20.30
CA HIS A 235 12.04 -1.49 21.27
C HIS A 235 12.46 -0.17 20.62
N THR A 236 12.43 -0.09 19.29
CA THR A 236 12.88 1.10 18.56
C THR A 236 11.74 1.60 17.68
N PRO A 237 11.31 2.87 17.83
CA PRO A 237 10.33 3.46 16.92
C PRO A 237 10.83 3.41 15.47
N GLN A 238 9.89 3.31 14.52
CA GLN A 238 10.24 3.43 13.10
C GLN A 238 10.84 4.82 12.83
N PRO A 239 11.93 4.92 12.06
CA PRO A 239 12.41 6.18 11.54
C PRO A 239 11.29 6.95 10.81
N PRO A 240 11.28 8.28 10.89
CA PRO A 240 10.28 9.06 10.20
C PRO A 240 10.39 8.85 8.70
N THR A 241 9.25 8.91 8.02
CA THR A 241 9.12 8.80 6.57
C THR A 241 8.52 10.04 5.95
N PHE A 242 8.02 11.00 6.74
CA PHE A 242 7.41 12.23 6.26
C PHE A 242 7.87 13.44 7.09
N CYS A 243 7.89 14.62 6.45
CA CYS A 243 8.32 15.89 7.05
C CYS A 243 9.78 15.91 7.54
N LEU A 244 10.69 15.14 6.91
CA LEU A 244 12.12 15.14 7.25
C LEU A 244 12.79 16.44 6.79
N PHE A 245 12.56 16.81 5.53
CA PHE A 245 13.20 17.95 4.87
C PHE A 245 12.25 19.13 4.66
N ASP A 246 10.94 18.86 4.55
CA ASP A 246 9.90 19.86 4.40
C ASP A 246 8.91 19.81 5.56
N ARG A 247 8.88 20.85 6.38
CA ARG A 247 8.05 20.93 7.60
C ARG A 247 6.74 21.68 7.42
N ARG A 248 6.30 21.92 6.18
CA ARG A 248 5.04 22.63 5.90
C ARG A 248 3.81 21.93 6.49
N PHE A 249 3.84 20.60 6.60
CA PHE A 249 2.68 19.79 7.02
C PHE A 249 2.71 19.37 8.49
N SER A 250 3.91 19.25 9.07
CA SER A 250 4.11 18.94 10.49
C SER A 250 5.35 19.64 11.03
N GLY A 251 5.27 20.15 12.27
CA GLY A 251 6.41 20.78 12.95
C GLY A 251 7.56 19.83 13.29
N GLN A 252 7.31 18.51 13.24
CA GLN A 252 8.28 17.44 13.52
C GLN A 252 8.17 16.33 12.46
N PRO A 253 9.28 15.67 12.10
CA PRO A 253 9.25 14.46 11.27
C PRO A 253 8.40 13.35 11.91
N ILE A 254 7.64 12.62 11.09
CA ILE A 254 6.77 11.53 11.55
C ILE A 254 6.95 10.27 10.70
N ALA A 255 6.66 9.10 11.30
CA ALA A 255 6.49 7.84 10.57
C ALA A 255 5.00 7.65 10.28
N CYS A 256 4.63 7.60 9.00
CA CYS A 256 3.27 7.33 8.54
C CYS A 256 3.20 6.32 7.39
N ASP A 257 4.33 6.00 6.75
CA ASP A 257 4.44 4.93 5.78
C ASP A 257 4.78 3.63 6.50
N PHE A 258 3.81 2.71 6.58
CA PHE A 258 3.97 1.45 7.30
C PHE A 258 3.93 0.24 6.37
N VAL A 259 4.55 -0.84 6.82
CA VAL A 259 4.44 -2.15 6.17
C VAL A 259 3.99 -3.17 7.21
N TRP A 260 2.80 -3.70 7.02
CA TRP A 260 2.20 -4.75 7.83
C TRP A 260 2.32 -6.09 7.11
N VAL A 261 2.64 -7.15 7.84
CA VAL A 261 2.66 -8.52 7.32
C VAL A 261 1.62 -9.36 8.02
N SER A 262 1.02 -10.29 7.29
CA SER A 262 0.10 -11.27 7.87
C SER A 262 0.80 -12.13 8.93
N ASP A 263 0.03 -12.67 9.88
CA ASP A 263 0.57 -13.62 10.87
C ASP A 263 1.34 -14.79 10.23
N SER A 264 0.83 -15.28 9.10
CA SER A 264 1.45 -16.34 8.30
C SER A 264 2.80 -15.97 7.66
N LEU A 265 3.15 -14.68 7.59
CA LEU A 265 4.41 -14.16 7.04
C LEU A 265 5.33 -13.55 8.11
N LYS A 266 4.91 -13.42 9.38
CA LYS A 266 5.72 -12.75 10.41
C LYS A 266 7.12 -13.36 10.58
N GLY A 267 7.24 -14.69 10.48
CA GLY A 267 8.52 -15.41 10.56
C GLY A 267 9.38 -15.36 9.29
N ARG A 268 8.86 -14.72 8.23
CA ARG A 268 9.53 -14.52 6.94
C ARG A 268 10.11 -13.11 6.78
N VAL A 269 9.87 -12.20 7.72
CA VAL A 269 10.47 -10.85 7.69
C VAL A 269 11.98 -10.97 7.93
N ARG A 270 12.77 -10.45 7.00
CA ARG A 270 14.25 -10.52 7.05
C ARG A 270 14.90 -9.17 7.23
N ALA A 271 14.41 -8.15 6.54
CA ALA A 271 14.92 -6.80 6.66
C ALA A 271 13.84 -5.80 6.28
N MET A 272 13.99 -4.59 6.82
CA MET A 272 13.24 -3.41 6.42
C MET A 272 14.21 -2.24 6.35
N GLN A 273 14.15 -1.46 5.28
CA GLN A 273 15.04 -0.32 5.05
C GLN A 273 14.22 0.90 4.70
N ILE A 274 14.63 2.06 5.20
CA ILE A 274 14.01 3.35 4.90
C ILE A 274 15.11 4.25 4.35
N ASP A 275 14.93 4.77 3.14
CA ASP A 275 15.87 5.75 2.58
C ASP A 275 15.58 7.14 3.17
N GLY A 276 16.23 7.47 4.28
CA GLY A 276 16.11 8.77 4.92
C GLY A 276 16.86 9.91 4.23
N ALA A 277 17.51 9.68 3.08
CA ALA A 277 18.35 10.67 2.41
C ALA A 277 17.72 11.26 1.14
N THR A 278 16.86 10.50 0.46
CA THR A 278 16.21 10.99 -0.77
C THR A 278 15.33 12.22 -0.51
N GLN A 279 15.30 13.12 -1.50
CA GLN A 279 14.42 14.30 -1.56
C GLN A 279 13.59 14.31 -2.87
N ALA A 280 13.53 13.14 -3.53
CA ALA A 280 12.79 12.96 -4.77
C ALA A 280 11.26 12.98 -4.57
N SER A 281 10.81 12.87 -3.33
CA SER A 281 9.46 13.07 -2.79
C SER A 281 9.59 13.77 -1.42
N ASP A 282 8.50 14.25 -0.85
CA ASP A 282 8.44 14.69 0.56
C ASP A 282 8.26 13.51 1.55
N HIS A 283 8.04 12.31 1.02
CA HIS A 283 8.11 11.04 1.75
C HIS A 283 9.38 10.24 1.43
N GLN A 284 9.74 9.36 2.36
CA GLN A 284 10.85 8.41 2.24
C GLN A 284 10.34 7.03 1.82
N PRO A 285 10.98 6.37 0.83
CA PRO A 285 10.58 5.04 0.42
C PRO A 285 10.97 4.01 1.48
N VAL A 286 10.15 2.97 1.58
CA VAL A 286 10.28 1.89 2.55
C VAL A 286 10.37 0.55 1.83
N LEU A 287 11.49 -0.16 2.00
CA LEU A 287 11.70 -1.51 1.51
C LEU A 287 11.41 -2.54 2.59
N LEU A 288 10.73 -3.63 2.22
CA LEU A 288 10.59 -4.85 3.00
C LEU A 288 11.17 -6.05 2.23
N ALA A 289 12.00 -6.84 2.91
CA ALA A 289 12.53 -8.11 2.42
C ALA A 289 11.89 -9.30 3.17
N LEU A 290 11.32 -10.23 2.42
CA LEU A 290 10.74 -11.49 2.90
C LEU A 290 11.53 -12.71 2.39
N GLY A 291 11.85 -13.65 3.29
CA GLY A 291 12.62 -14.88 3.01
C GLY A 291 12.31 -16.04 3.95
#